data_AF-A0A0J1BQH6-F1
#
_entry.id   AF-A0A0J1BQH6-F1
#
_cell.length_a   1.000
_cell.length_b   1.000
_cell.length_c   1.000
_cell.angle_alpha   90.00
_cell.angle_beta   90.00
_cell.angle_gamma   90.00
#
_symmetry.space_group_name_H-M   'P 1'
#
loop_
_entity.id
_entity.type
_entity.pdbx_description
1 polymer ?
#
loop_
_entity_poly.entity_id
_entity_poly.type
_entity_poly.pdbx_seq_one_letter_code
_entity_poly.pdbx_strand_id
1 'polypeptide(L)'
;MKVMFYKMMLFISFLTIATTGYSQTANEVLQQMSKQYSRTEPLQYNSNYVLYKTAESKTIEQAYKGIFIKNVANEVYMKIDQTEILNSKTINVKISHSEKAIQIADPVKSYFGSFDIKPLLDLCKIEAIKDFKTYWEITLKAKNYSNLPYSKIVVHISKKYFIEKSIFYYSTAVNFSKDYRSPKSYYPRLEVINTNFNRKAVNNTLFTTKNYFVAVNKNKPVPAERLKNYEVIDQRNSSNK
;
A
#
# COMPACT_ATOMS: atom_id res chain seq x y z
N MET A 1 52.90 -15.85 -34.88
CA MET A 1 51.69 -16.55 -34.40
C MET A 1 51.42 -16.36 -32.90
N LYS A 2 52.40 -16.60 -32.01
CA LYS A 2 52.22 -16.45 -30.54
C LYS A 2 51.73 -15.06 -30.08
N VAL A 3 52.20 -13.96 -30.69
CA VAL A 3 51.84 -12.58 -30.29
C VAL A 3 50.38 -12.22 -30.60
N MET A 4 49.79 -12.75 -31.67
CA MET A 4 48.36 -12.55 -31.98
C MET A 4 47.45 -13.30 -31.00
N PHE A 5 47.89 -14.46 -30.54
CA PHE A 5 47.15 -15.28 -29.57
C PHE A 5 47.04 -14.59 -28.20
N TYR A 6 48.12 -13.95 -27.73
CA TYR A 6 48.11 -13.16 -26.49
C TYR A 6 47.22 -11.92 -26.58
N LYS A 7 47.21 -11.23 -27.73
CA LYS A 7 46.31 -10.07 -27.95
C LYS A 7 44.84 -10.47 -27.94
N MET A 8 44.50 -11.63 -28.54
CA MET A 8 43.13 -12.15 -28.54
C MET A 8 42.68 -12.59 -27.15
N MET A 9 43.55 -13.25 -26.37
CA MET A 9 43.25 -13.58 -24.96
C MET A 9 43.04 -12.34 -24.09
N LEU A 10 43.86 -11.29 -24.24
CA LEU A 10 43.69 -10.04 -23.48
C LEU A 10 42.35 -9.35 -23.79
N PHE A 11 41.88 -9.42 -25.04
CA PHE A 11 40.61 -8.84 -25.44
C PHE A 11 39.40 -9.59 -24.85
N ILE A 12 39.47 -10.92 -24.80
CA ILE A 12 38.43 -11.78 -24.18
C ILE A 12 38.38 -11.57 -22.66
N SER A 13 39.53 -11.43 -22.01
CA SER A 13 39.60 -11.11 -20.57
C SER A 13 39.04 -9.70 -20.27
N PHE A 14 39.23 -8.73 -21.17
CA PHE A 14 38.67 -7.38 -21.00
C PHE A 14 37.14 -7.34 -21.20
N LEU A 15 36.61 -8.14 -22.13
CA LEU A 15 35.16 -8.24 -22.36
C LEU A 15 34.41 -8.90 -21.20
N THR A 16 35.02 -9.85 -20.51
CA THR A 16 34.37 -10.57 -19.40
C THR A 16 34.25 -9.73 -18.13
N ILE A 17 35.19 -8.81 -17.87
CA ILE A 17 35.16 -7.92 -16.70
C ILE A 17 34.03 -6.87 -16.80
N ALA A 18 33.64 -6.48 -18.03
CA ALA A 18 32.59 -5.48 -18.27
C ALA A 18 31.15 -5.98 -18.05
N THR A 19 30.95 -7.26 -17.72
CA THR A 19 29.62 -7.88 -17.60
C THR A 19 29.18 -8.17 -16.17
N THR A 20 29.86 -7.62 -15.16
CA THR A 20 29.36 -7.62 -13.77
C THR A 20 28.23 -6.58 -13.62
N GLY A 21 27.11 -6.85 -14.28
CA GLY A 21 25.86 -6.16 -14.02
C GLY A 21 25.43 -6.44 -12.59
N TYR A 22 25.60 -5.46 -11.70
CA TYR A 22 25.09 -5.51 -10.34
C TYR A 22 23.55 -5.52 -10.38
N SER A 23 22.96 -6.71 -10.44
CA SER A 23 21.51 -6.87 -10.23
C SER A 23 21.22 -6.71 -8.75
N GLN A 24 20.43 -5.69 -8.40
CA GLN A 24 19.95 -5.52 -7.01
C GLN A 24 19.11 -6.73 -6.60
N THR A 25 19.24 -7.13 -5.33
CA THR A 25 18.41 -8.16 -4.73
C THR A 25 17.05 -7.60 -4.33
N ALA A 26 16.05 -8.47 -4.20
CA ALA A 26 14.71 -8.08 -3.75
C ALA A 26 14.73 -7.42 -2.37
N ASN A 27 15.56 -7.91 -1.45
CA ASN A 27 15.68 -7.35 -0.10
C ASN A 27 16.23 -5.93 -0.12
N GLU A 28 17.24 -5.64 -0.95
CA GLU A 28 17.79 -4.30 -1.10
C GLU A 28 16.74 -3.33 -1.66
N VAL A 29 16.00 -3.73 -2.70
CA VAL A 29 14.93 -2.92 -3.28
C VAL A 29 13.84 -2.62 -2.24
N LEU A 30 13.39 -3.65 -1.50
CA LEU A 30 12.37 -3.49 -0.46
C LEU A 30 12.87 -2.63 0.72
N GLN A 31 14.15 -2.72 1.07
CA GLN A 31 14.76 -1.88 2.11
C GLN A 31 14.82 -0.41 1.67
N GLN A 32 15.22 -0.14 0.42
CA GLN A 32 15.24 1.22 -0.11
C GLN A 32 13.85 1.81 -0.26
N MET A 33 12.87 1.00 -0.68
CA MET A 33 11.46 1.38 -0.64
C MET A 33 11.00 1.73 0.77
N SER A 34 11.33 0.90 1.77
CA SER A 34 10.98 1.18 3.17
C SER A 34 11.59 2.49 3.67
N LYS A 35 12.86 2.77 3.32
CA LYS A 35 13.51 4.06 3.59
C LYS A 35 12.80 5.22 2.91
N GLN A 36 12.39 5.04 1.65
CA GLN A 36 11.72 6.07 0.86
C GLN A 36 10.39 6.49 1.48
N TYR A 37 9.57 5.54 1.93
CA TYR A 37 8.28 5.84 2.58
C TYR A 37 8.46 6.35 4.03
N SER A 38 9.53 5.97 4.71
CA SER A 38 9.81 6.37 6.10
C SER A 38 10.44 7.76 6.24
N ARG A 39 10.78 8.45 5.14
CA ARG A 39 11.30 9.82 5.20
C ARG A 39 10.31 10.77 5.88
N THR A 40 10.82 11.65 6.74
CA THR A 40 10.08 12.73 7.42
C THR A 40 9.83 13.90 6.46
N GLU A 41 9.20 13.61 5.32
CA GLU A 41 8.88 14.54 4.25
C GLU A 41 7.42 14.34 3.83
N PRO A 42 6.73 15.37 3.32
CA PRO A 42 5.38 15.20 2.79
C PRO A 42 5.39 14.13 1.70
N LEU A 43 4.31 13.37 1.54
CA LEU A 43 4.15 12.45 0.43
C LEU A 43 2.71 12.43 -0.01
N GLN A 44 2.48 12.61 -1.31
CA GLN A 44 1.16 12.57 -1.90
C GLN A 44 1.18 11.70 -3.15
N TYR A 45 0.13 10.91 -3.35
CA TYR A 45 -0.13 10.19 -4.59
C TYR A 45 -1.61 9.85 -4.73
N ASN A 46 -2.03 9.61 -5.97
CA ASN A 46 -3.34 9.06 -6.29
C ASN A 46 -3.24 7.54 -6.39
N SER A 47 -4.31 6.84 -6.02
CA SER A 47 -4.42 5.40 -6.15
C SER A 47 -5.65 5.04 -6.99
N ASN A 48 -5.52 4.05 -7.86
CA ASN A 48 -6.64 3.47 -8.61
C ASN A 48 -6.71 1.98 -8.28
N TYR A 49 -7.84 1.56 -7.73
CA TYR A 49 -8.12 0.19 -7.33
C TYR A 49 -9.05 -0.43 -8.36
N VAL A 50 -8.71 -1.61 -8.86
CA VAL A 50 -9.51 -2.33 -9.84
C VAL A 50 -9.62 -3.79 -9.43
N LEU A 51 -10.85 -4.23 -9.18
CA LEU A 51 -11.16 -5.61 -8.85
C LEU A 51 -11.60 -6.37 -10.11
N TYR A 52 -11.02 -7.53 -10.31
CA TYR A 52 -11.38 -8.47 -11.37
C TYR A 52 -11.92 -9.75 -10.72
N LYS A 53 -12.95 -10.37 -11.32
CA LYS A 53 -13.54 -11.63 -10.81
C LYS A 53 -12.54 -12.76 -10.71
N THR A 54 -11.64 -12.87 -11.69
CA THR A 54 -10.62 -13.92 -11.77
C THR A 54 -9.23 -13.34 -11.96
N ALA A 55 -8.21 -14.18 -11.75
CA ALA A 55 -6.81 -13.82 -11.96
C ALA A 55 -6.48 -13.42 -13.42
N GLU A 56 -7.21 -13.93 -14.40
CA GLU A 56 -6.94 -13.71 -15.83
C GLU A 56 -7.93 -12.74 -16.48
N SER A 57 -9.03 -12.39 -15.80
CA SER A 57 -10.06 -11.53 -16.36
C SER A 57 -9.48 -10.16 -16.74
N LYS A 58 -9.93 -9.66 -17.90
CA LYS A 58 -9.69 -8.29 -18.36
C LYS A 58 -10.89 -7.38 -18.13
N THR A 59 -12.02 -7.94 -17.72
CA THR A 59 -13.25 -7.19 -17.43
C THR A 59 -13.23 -6.73 -15.98
N ILE A 60 -13.33 -5.41 -15.81
CA ILE A 60 -13.40 -4.75 -14.51
C ILE A 60 -14.74 -5.10 -13.85
N GLU A 61 -14.70 -5.59 -12.62
CA GLU A 61 -15.89 -5.81 -11.81
C GLU A 61 -16.21 -4.59 -10.94
N GLN A 62 -15.20 -4.02 -10.31
CA GLN A 62 -15.31 -2.80 -9.51
C GLN A 62 -14.06 -1.94 -9.69
N ALA A 63 -14.24 -0.62 -9.60
CA ALA A 63 -13.13 0.31 -9.63
C ALA A 63 -13.36 1.46 -8.64
N TYR A 64 -12.30 1.81 -7.91
CA TYR A 64 -12.33 2.86 -6.91
C TYR A 64 -11.12 3.76 -7.07
N LYS A 65 -11.30 5.05 -6.77
CA LYS A 65 -10.19 6.01 -6.69
C LYS A 65 -9.84 6.25 -5.24
N GLY A 66 -8.57 6.54 -5.01
CA GLY A 66 -8.08 6.96 -3.73
C GLY A 66 -7.01 8.04 -3.82
N ILE A 67 -6.72 8.60 -2.66
CA ILE A 67 -5.65 9.56 -2.45
C ILE A 67 -4.97 9.22 -1.13
N PHE A 68 -3.64 9.35 -1.14
CA PHE A 68 -2.79 9.24 0.03
C PHE A 68 -2.09 10.57 0.25
N ILE A 69 -2.09 11.04 1.50
CA ILE A 69 -1.41 12.26 1.91
C ILE A 69 -0.73 12.00 3.25
N LYS A 70 0.59 12.22 3.30
CA LYS A 70 1.39 12.23 4.51
C LYS A 70 2.03 13.60 4.70
N ASN A 71 2.05 14.12 5.92
CA ASN A 71 2.75 15.38 6.24
C ASN A 71 4.15 15.14 6.84
N VAL A 72 4.88 16.24 7.10
CA VAL A 72 6.22 16.19 7.74
C VAL A 72 6.20 15.59 9.15
N ALA A 73 5.05 15.58 9.81
CA ALA A 73 4.88 15.01 11.13
C ALA A 73 4.55 13.51 11.10
N ASN A 74 4.60 12.88 9.91
CA ASN A 74 4.21 11.49 9.63
C ASN A 74 2.72 11.18 9.91
N GLU A 75 1.89 12.21 9.99
CA GLU A 75 0.44 12.04 10.05
C GLU A 75 -0.07 11.71 8.65
N VAL A 76 -1.08 10.85 8.59
CA VAL A 76 -1.58 10.30 7.33
C VAL A 76 -3.07 10.53 7.19
N TYR A 77 -3.46 11.00 6.02
CA TYR A 77 -4.82 11.02 5.53
C TYR A 77 -4.90 10.14 4.29
N MET A 78 -5.88 9.24 4.27
CA MET A 78 -6.21 8.44 3.11
C MET A 78 -7.69 8.54 2.84
N LYS A 79 -8.06 8.59 1.57
CA LYS A 79 -9.44 8.40 1.14
C LYS A 79 -9.46 7.35 0.05
N ILE A 80 -10.30 6.34 0.20
CA ILE A 80 -10.55 5.30 -0.79
C ILE A 80 -12.06 5.24 -0.97
N ASP A 81 -12.52 5.69 -2.14
CA ASP A 81 -13.95 5.86 -2.42
C ASP A 81 -14.70 6.61 -1.30
N GLN A 82 -15.68 5.96 -0.66
CA GLN A 82 -16.50 6.52 0.41
C GLN A 82 -15.91 6.33 1.81
N THR A 83 -14.66 5.87 1.92
CA THR A 83 -13.97 5.70 3.20
C THR A 83 -12.84 6.70 3.37
N GLU A 84 -12.84 7.43 4.48
CA GLU A 84 -11.75 8.32 4.89
C GLU A 84 -11.05 7.75 6.13
N ILE A 85 -9.72 7.85 6.18
CA ILE A 85 -8.90 7.42 7.31
C ILE A 85 -7.92 8.55 7.63
N LEU A 86 -7.95 9.03 8.87
CA LEU A 86 -6.95 9.92 9.44
C LEU A 86 -6.21 9.18 10.55
N ASN A 87 -4.88 9.18 10.49
CA ASN A 87 -4.02 8.82 11.60
C ASN A 87 -3.12 10.01 11.93
N SER A 88 -3.48 10.75 12.98
CA SER A 88 -2.69 11.87 13.49
C SER A 88 -1.88 11.44 14.71
N LYS A 89 -1.12 12.37 15.32
CA LYS A 89 -0.43 12.11 16.59
C LYS A 89 -1.37 11.85 17.78
N THR A 90 -2.62 12.26 17.68
CA THR A 90 -3.57 12.30 18.81
C THR A 90 -4.81 11.45 18.60
N ILE A 91 -5.15 11.10 17.36
CA ILE A 91 -6.33 10.28 17.07
C ILE A 91 -6.13 9.41 15.82
N ASN A 92 -6.78 8.25 15.82
CA ASN A 92 -7.11 7.52 14.60
C ASN A 92 -8.62 7.65 14.35
N VAL A 93 -9.00 8.11 13.16
CA VAL A 93 -10.39 8.28 12.75
C VAL A 93 -10.60 7.53 11.44
N LYS A 94 -11.62 6.68 11.39
CA LYS A 94 -12.11 6.06 10.16
C LYS A 94 -13.56 6.46 9.94
N ILE A 95 -13.89 6.92 8.74
CA ILE A 95 -15.22 7.39 8.38
C ILE A 95 -15.71 6.58 7.19
N SER A 96 -16.88 5.98 7.34
CA SER A 96 -17.61 5.32 6.26
C SER A 96 -18.77 6.23 5.85
N HIS A 97 -18.67 6.89 4.71
CA HIS A 97 -19.72 7.78 4.22
C HIS A 97 -20.96 7.02 3.73
N SER A 98 -20.77 5.79 3.21
CA SER A 98 -21.86 4.91 2.81
C SER A 98 -22.71 4.45 4.00
N GLU A 99 -22.06 4.15 5.13
CA GLU A 99 -22.74 3.68 6.35
C GLU A 99 -23.09 4.83 7.31
N LYS A 100 -22.64 6.06 7.01
CA LYS A 100 -22.71 7.22 7.91
C LYS A 100 -22.16 6.89 9.30
N ALA A 101 -21.00 6.26 9.36
CA ALA A 101 -20.37 5.83 10.60
C ALA A 101 -18.96 6.43 10.76
N ILE A 102 -18.58 6.74 12.00
CA ILE A 102 -17.27 7.24 12.41
C ILE A 102 -16.75 6.32 13.50
N GLN A 103 -15.61 5.70 13.26
CA GLN A 103 -14.86 4.95 14.25
C GLN A 103 -13.69 5.80 14.74
N ILE A 104 -13.55 5.87 16.06
CA ILE A 104 -12.46 6.59 16.73
C ILE A 104 -11.66 5.59 17.55
N ALA A 105 -10.33 5.66 17.41
CA ALA A 105 -9.39 4.87 18.18
C ALA A 105 -8.16 5.70 18.56
N ASP A 106 -7.30 5.13 19.39
CA ASP A 106 -5.99 5.71 19.69
C ASP A 106 -5.10 5.73 18.44
N PRO A 107 -4.15 6.69 18.34
CA PRO A 107 -3.17 6.73 17.26
C PRO A 107 -2.46 5.41 17.05
N VAL A 108 -2.34 5.00 15.79
CA VAL A 108 -1.51 3.85 15.42
C VAL A 108 -0.06 4.33 15.33
N LYS A 109 0.77 3.90 16.29
CA LYS A 109 2.17 4.33 16.48
C LYS A 109 3.11 4.00 15.30
N SER A 110 2.66 3.21 14.32
CA SER A 110 3.47 2.69 13.21
C SER A 110 2.81 2.81 11.83
N TYR A 111 1.72 3.58 11.69
CA TYR A 111 0.87 3.50 10.49
C TYR A 111 1.65 3.76 9.18
N PHE A 112 2.51 4.79 9.13
CA PHE A 112 3.39 5.07 7.96
C PHE A 112 4.67 5.89 8.29
N GLY A 113 4.93 6.24 9.55
CA GLY A 113 6.16 6.95 9.93
C GLY A 113 7.43 6.09 9.82
N SER A 114 7.25 4.78 9.98
CA SER A 114 8.26 3.74 9.80
C SER A 114 7.64 2.62 8.98
N PHE A 115 7.54 2.81 7.65
CA PHE A 115 7.07 1.74 6.79
C PHE A 115 8.04 0.57 6.92
N ASP A 116 7.60 -0.52 7.54
CA ASP A 116 8.38 -1.74 7.73
C ASP A 116 7.75 -2.87 6.91
N ILE A 117 8.52 -3.40 5.98
CA ILE A 117 8.11 -4.51 5.13
C ILE A 117 8.27 -5.87 5.83
N LYS A 118 9.02 -5.94 6.94
CA LYS A 118 9.31 -7.21 7.64
C LYS A 118 8.07 -7.98 8.05
N PRO A 119 7.01 -7.36 8.63
CA PRO A 119 5.80 -8.11 8.97
C PRO A 119 5.15 -8.80 7.76
N LEU A 120 5.27 -8.21 6.56
CA LEU A 120 4.81 -8.86 5.34
C LEU A 120 5.72 -10.03 4.93
N LEU A 121 7.04 -9.88 5.08
CA LEU A 121 8.02 -10.95 4.80
C LEU A 121 8.01 -12.07 5.85
N ASP A 122 7.44 -11.83 7.03
CA ASP A 122 7.17 -12.89 8.00
C ASP A 122 6.04 -13.80 7.51
N LEU A 123 5.09 -13.24 6.76
CA LEU A 123 3.94 -13.96 6.20
C LEU A 123 4.15 -14.46 4.76
N CYS A 124 5.09 -13.87 4.02
CA CYS A 124 5.39 -14.17 2.62
C CYS A 124 6.84 -14.62 2.41
N LYS A 125 7.09 -15.39 1.37
CA LYS A 125 8.43 -15.59 0.81
C LYS A 125 8.58 -14.80 -0.48
N ILE A 126 9.78 -14.30 -0.74
CA ILE A 126 10.13 -13.72 -2.04
C ILE A 126 10.31 -14.88 -3.01
N GLU A 127 9.46 -14.94 -4.03
CA GLU A 127 9.49 -15.99 -5.05
C GLU A 127 10.38 -15.59 -6.23
N ALA A 128 10.33 -14.32 -6.65
CA ALA A 128 11.12 -13.81 -7.75
C ALA A 128 11.33 -12.29 -7.67
N ILE A 129 12.43 -11.82 -8.27
CA ILE A 129 12.63 -10.42 -8.65
C ILE A 129 13.01 -10.36 -10.13
N LYS A 130 12.44 -9.40 -10.85
CA LYS A 130 12.85 -9.03 -12.20
C LYS A 130 13.19 -7.55 -12.25
N ASP A 131 14.32 -7.23 -12.88
CA ASP A 131 14.74 -5.87 -13.13
C ASP A 131 14.27 -5.45 -14.53
N PHE A 132 13.33 -4.49 -14.59
CA PHE A 132 12.92 -3.82 -15.81
C PHE A 132 13.52 -2.42 -15.90
N LYS A 133 13.58 -1.87 -17.11
CA LYS A 133 14.14 -0.53 -17.38
C LYS A 133 13.61 0.57 -16.44
N THR A 134 12.32 0.54 -16.10
CA THR A 134 11.65 1.60 -15.33
C THR A 134 11.25 1.19 -13.91
N TYR A 135 11.23 -0.10 -13.59
CA TYR A 135 10.81 -0.61 -12.28
C TYR A 135 11.43 -1.98 -11.97
N TRP A 136 11.37 -2.40 -10.72
CA TRP A 136 11.57 -3.79 -10.30
C TRP A 136 10.20 -4.45 -10.07
N GLU A 137 10.04 -5.67 -10.55
CA GLU A 137 8.89 -6.52 -10.21
C GLU A 137 9.33 -7.52 -9.15
N ILE A 138 8.67 -7.51 -7.99
CA ILE A 138 8.89 -8.48 -6.91
C ILE A 138 7.62 -9.31 -6.74
N THR A 139 7.77 -10.63 -6.84
CA THR A 139 6.69 -11.58 -6.57
C THR A 139 6.85 -12.14 -5.17
N LEU A 140 5.84 -11.93 -4.32
CA LEU A 140 5.72 -12.47 -2.99
C LEU A 140 4.67 -13.58 -2.99
N LYS A 141 5.00 -14.72 -2.42
CA LYS A 141 4.07 -15.84 -2.25
C LYS A 141 3.79 -16.02 -0.77
N ALA A 142 2.52 -16.13 -0.42
CA ALA A 142 2.12 -16.39 0.96
C ALA A 142 2.75 -17.71 1.46
N LYS A 143 3.25 -17.72 2.69
CA LYS A 143 3.68 -18.96 3.35
C LYS A 143 2.43 -19.80 3.66
N ASN A 144 2.62 -21.12 3.73
CA ASN A 144 1.56 -22.04 4.13
C ASN A 144 1.01 -21.62 5.50
N TYR A 145 -0.32 -21.70 5.66
CA TYR A 145 -1.02 -21.32 6.90
C TYR A 145 -0.81 -19.86 7.34
N SER A 146 -0.38 -18.98 6.43
CA SER A 146 -0.45 -17.54 6.72
C SER A 146 -1.91 -17.10 6.76
N ASN A 147 -2.25 -16.22 7.69
CA ASN A 147 -3.58 -15.59 7.78
C ASN A 147 -3.78 -14.50 6.71
N LEU A 148 -2.98 -14.52 5.63
CA LEU A 148 -3.12 -13.56 4.54
C LEU A 148 -4.33 -13.96 3.67
N PRO A 149 -5.19 -12.99 3.31
CA PRO A 149 -6.28 -13.23 2.36
C PRO A 149 -5.78 -13.38 0.92
N TYR A 150 -4.47 -13.38 0.71
CA TYR A 150 -3.82 -13.39 -0.60
C TYR A 150 -2.90 -14.60 -0.72
N SER A 151 -2.97 -15.28 -1.86
CA SER A 151 -2.05 -16.38 -2.21
C SER A 151 -0.73 -15.85 -2.80
N LYS A 152 -0.80 -14.71 -3.51
CA LYS A 152 0.31 -14.09 -4.21
C LYS A 152 0.14 -12.57 -4.25
N ILE A 153 1.25 -11.85 -4.12
CA ILE A 153 1.33 -10.41 -4.27
C ILE A 153 2.43 -10.10 -5.28
N VAL A 154 2.14 -9.31 -6.31
CA VAL A 154 3.15 -8.82 -7.25
C VAL A 154 3.26 -7.31 -7.07
N VAL A 155 4.46 -6.80 -6.80
CA VAL A 155 4.70 -5.39 -6.53
C VAL A 155 5.66 -4.83 -7.57
N HIS A 156 5.28 -3.72 -8.20
CA HIS A 156 6.14 -2.98 -9.11
C HIS A 156 6.67 -1.75 -8.37
N ILE A 157 7.98 -1.68 -8.21
CA ILE A 157 8.67 -0.62 -7.48
C ILE A 157 9.48 0.19 -8.48
N SER A 158 9.18 1.47 -8.64
CA SER A 158 9.93 2.36 -9.55
C SER A 158 11.40 2.41 -9.22
N LYS A 159 12.26 2.83 -10.16
CA LYS A 159 13.68 3.10 -9.87
C LYS A 159 13.91 4.21 -8.83
N LYS A 160 12.86 4.94 -8.44
CA LYS A 160 12.85 5.91 -7.33
C LYS A 160 12.29 5.33 -6.03
N TYR A 161 12.10 4.02 -5.98
CA TYR A 161 11.62 3.25 -4.82
C TYR A 161 10.20 3.59 -4.35
N PHE A 162 9.31 3.93 -5.28
CA PHE A 162 7.89 4.08 -5.02
C PHE A 162 7.11 2.88 -5.56
N ILE A 163 6.07 2.44 -4.85
CA ILE A 163 5.19 1.36 -5.29
C ILE A 163 4.25 1.90 -6.37
N GLU A 164 4.53 1.65 -7.65
CA GLU A 164 3.70 2.11 -8.77
C GLU A 164 2.50 1.20 -9.01
N LYS A 165 2.68 -0.11 -8.80
CA LYS A 165 1.62 -1.11 -8.96
C LYS A 165 1.72 -2.18 -7.88
N SER A 166 0.58 -2.65 -7.40
CA SER A 166 0.46 -3.86 -6.58
C SER A 166 -0.69 -4.70 -7.11
N ILE A 167 -0.47 -6.01 -7.19
CA ILE A 167 -1.46 -6.97 -7.66
C ILE A 167 -1.62 -8.03 -6.58
N PHE A 168 -2.82 -8.12 -6.01
CA PHE A 168 -3.17 -9.06 -4.96
C PHE A 168 -4.07 -10.15 -5.54
N TYR A 169 -3.62 -11.40 -5.46
CA TYR A 169 -4.40 -12.57 -5.85
C TYR A 169 -5.00 -13.18 -4.60
N TYR A 170 -6.33 -13.22 -4.50
CA TYR A 170 -7.01 -13.70 -3.30
C TYR A 170 -6.82 -15.21 -3.14
N SER A 171 -6.67 -15.67 -1.90
CA SER A 171 -6.60 -17.10 -1.54
C SER A 171 -7.99 -17.71 -1.34
N THR A 172 -9.02 -16.88 -1.17
CA THR A 172 -10.40 -17.28 -0.93
C THR A 172 -11.29 -16.96 -2.13
N ALA A 173 -12.26 -17.84 -2.37
CA ALA A 173 -13.24 -17.62 -3.41
C ALA A 173 -14.36 -16.70 -2.93
N VAL A 174 -14.81 -15.80 -3.80
CA VAL A 174 -15.88 -14.84 -3.55
C VAL A 174 -17.04 -15.12 -4.48
N ASN A 175 -18.26 -15.13 -3.93
CA ASN A 175 -19.48 -15.26 -4.74
C ASN A 175 -19.86 -13.90 -5.32
N PHE A 176 -19.78 -13.76 -6.65
CA PHE A 176 -20.19 -12.55 -7.37
C PHE A 176 -21.60 -12.67 -7.99
N SER A 177 -22.32 -13.77 -7.72
CA SER A 177 -23.68 -13.95 -8.22
C SER A 177 -24.66 -13.01 -7.50
N LYS A 178 -25.57 -12.39 -8.27
CA LYS A 178 -26.73 -11.70 -7.72
C LYS A 178 -27.82 -12.67 -7.26
N ASP A 179 -27.79 -13.91 -7.74
CA ASP A 179 -28.70 -14.97 -7.35
C ASP A 179 -28.04 -15.88 -6.30
N TYR A 180 -28.61 -15.88 -5.11
CA TYR A 180 -28.15 -16.69 -3.99
C TYR A 180 -28.35 -18.20 -4.22
N ARG A 181 -29.32 -18.58 -5.07
CA ARG A 181 -29.63 -20.00 -5.36
C ARG A 181 -28.68 -20.63 -6.36
N SER A 182 -27.88 -19.82 -7.06
CA SER A 182 -26.86 -20.27 -8.01
C SER A 182 -25.54 -19.53 -7.74
N PRO A 183 -24.86 -19.81 -6.61
CA PRO A 183 -23.62 -19.13 -6.27
C PRO A 183 -22.54 -19.43 -7.32
N LYS A 184 -21.79 -18.39 -7.70
CA LYS A 184 -20.64 -18.51 -8.60
C LYS A 184 -19.42 -17.97 -7.89
N SER A 185 -18.60 -18.90 -7.42
CA SER A 185 -17.37 -18.62 -6.66
C SER A 185 -16.20 -18.40 -7.61
N TYR A 186 -15.51 -17.27 -7.45
CA TYR A 186 -14.34 -16.92 -8.23
C TYR A 186 -13.18 -16.51 -7.31
N TYR A 187 -11.94 -16.65 -7.76
CA TYR A 187 -10.75 -16.17 -7.03
C TYR A 187 -10.33 -14.81 -7.58
N PRO A 188 -10.72 -13.71 -6.93
CA PRO A 188 -10.53 -12.39 -7.50
C PRO A 188 -9.06 -11.95 -7.48
N ARG A 189 -8.80 -10.92 -8.28
CA ARG A 189 -7.54 -10.19 -8.29
C ARG A 189 -7.82 -8.70 -8.12
N LEU A 190 -7.13 -8.08 -7.16
CA LEU A 190 -7.15 -6.64 -6.97
C LEU A 190 -5.86 -6.04 -7.52
N GLU A 191 -5.99 -5.07 -8.41
CA GLU A 191 -4.88 -4.23 -8.85
C GLU A 191 -4.97 -2.86 -8.21
N VAL A 192 -3.86 -2.35 -7.70
CA VAL A 192 -3.71 -1.00 -7.16
C VAL A 192 -2.60 -0.31 -7.94
N ILE A 193 -2.93 0.79 -8.61
CA ILE A 193 -1.97 1.60 -9.37
C ILE A 193 -1.84 2.95 -8.69
N ASN A 194 -0.61 3.34 -8.36
CA ASN A 194 -0.32 4.62 -7.73
C ASN A 194 0.36 5.56 -8.71
N THR A 195 -0.09 6.81 -8.76
CA THR A 195 0.39 7.83 -9.71
C THR A 195 0.56 9.19 -9.04
N ASN A 196 1.18 10.14 -9.74
CA ASN A 196 1.33 11.52 -9.30
C ASN A 196 2.08 11.70 -7.97
N PHE A 197 3.07 10.84 -7.70
CA PHE A 197 3.95 10.95 -6.55
C PHE A 197 4.58 12.34 -6.45
N ASN A 198 4.38 13.02 -5.33
CA ASN A 198 5.02 14.29 -5.07
C ASN A 198 5.30 14.51 -3.58
N ARG A 199 6.27 15.37 -3.30
CA ARG A 199 6.75 15.73 -1.97
C ARG A 199 6.40 17.19 -1.60
N LYS A 200 5.45 17.81 -2.31
CA LYS A 200 5.06 19.19 -2.05
C LYS A 200 4.42 19.31 -0.67
N ALA A 201 4.55 20.48 -0.05
CA ALA A 201 3.90 20.78 1.22
C ALA A 201 2.38 20.51 1.12
N VAL A 202 1.82 19.99 2.21
CA VAL A 202 0.41 19.61 2.32
C VAL A 202 -0.33 20.58 3.22
N ASN A 203 -1.64 20.73 3.00
CA ASN A 203 -2.46 21.53 3.89
C ASN A 203 -2.62 20.82 5.24
N ASN A 204 -2.05 21.39 6.30
CA ASN A 204 -2.08 20.78 7.63
C ASN A 204 -3.49 20.73 8.25
N THR A 205 -4.46 21.52 7.75
CA THR A 205 -5.83 21.49 8.29
C THR A 205 -6.45 20.10 8.21
N LEU A 206 -6.14 19.33 7.16
CA LEU A 206 -6.61 17.94 6.95
C LEU A 206 -6.33 17.01 8.13
N PHE A 207 -5.25 17.27 8.86
CA PHE A 207 -4.80 16.45 9.99
C PHE A 207 -5.32 16.93 11.34
N THR A 208 -6.05 18.05 11.37
CA THR A 208 -6.61 18.61 12.60
C THR A 208 -7.92 17.94 12.97
N THR A 209 -8.11 17.66 14.26
CA THR A 209 -9.35 17.09 14.80
C THR A 209 -10.57 17.97 14.59
N LYS A 210 -10.36 19.29 14.45
CA LYS A 210 -11.42 20.29 14.21
C LYS A 210 -12.19 20.06 12.90
N ASN A 211 -11.58 19.41 11.91
CA ASN A 211 -12.26 19.04 10.66
C ASN A 211 -13.27 17.89 10.83
N TYR A 212 -13.24 17.21 11.97
CA TYR A 212 -14.00 16.00 12.24
C TYR A 212 -14.93 16.16 13.45
N PHE A 213 -14.54 16.97 14.44
CA PHE A 213 -15.26 17.13 15.70
C PHE A 213 -15.29 18.59 16.16
N VAL A 214 -16.39 18.98 16.81
CA VAL A 214 -16.53 20.25 17.55
C VAL A 214 -16.08 20.02 19.01
N ALA A 215 -15.60 21.08 19.66
CA ALA A 215 -14.88 21.09 20.95
C ALA A 215 -15.33 20.05 22.01
N VAL A 216 -14.32 19.52 22.71
CA VAL A 216 -14.38 18.39 23.64
C VAL A 216 -15.05 18.76 24.96
N ASN A 217 -16.30 18.35 25.16
CA ASN A 217 -16.80 18.05 26.50
C ASN A 217 -16.45 16.58 26.79
N LYS A 218 -15.79 16.35 27.94
CA LYS A 218 -14.86 15.24 28.21
C LYS A 218 -15.31 13.80 27.96
N ASN A 219 -16.58 13.52 27.61
CA ASN A 219 -17.08 12.14 27.55
C ASN A 219 -17.67 11.69 26.20
N LYS A 220 -17.96 12.60 25.24
CA LYS A 220 -18.48 12.19 23.91
C LYS A 220 -17.98 13.12 22.79
N PRO A 221 -17.28 12.60 21.77
CA PRO A 221 -16.92 13.39 20.60
C PRO A 221 -18.17 13.80 19.83
N VAL A 222 -18.34 15.11 19.60
CA VAL A 222 -19.45 15.67 18.82
C VAL A 222 -18.97 15.87 17.39
N PRO A 223 -19.59 15.21 16.38
CA PRO A 223 -19.19 15.38 14.98
C PRO A 223 -19.26 16.83 14.51
N ALA A 224 -18.35 17.23 13.62
CA ALA A 224 -18.44 18.49 12.89
C ALA A 224 -19.73 18.54 12.04
N GLU A 225 -20.16 19.73 11.64
CA GLU A 225 -21.42 19.96 10.89
C GLU A 225 -21.57 19.03 9.67
N ARG A 226 -20.48 18.84 8.91
CA ARG A 226 -20.45 17.94 7.74
C ARG A 226 -20.67 16.45 8.07
N LEU A 227 -20.59 16.08 9.33
CA LEU A 227 -20.70 14.72 9.87
C LEU A 227 -21.81 14.60 10.92
N LYS A 228 -22.68 15.61 11.10
CA LYS A 228 -23.65 15.66 12.21
C LYS A 228 -24.63 14.48 12.29
N ASN A 229 -24.91 13.84 11.16
CA ASN A 229 -25.83 12.70 11.06
C ASN A 229 -25.11 11.35 11.06
N TYR A 230 -23.86 11.29 11.53
CA TYR A 230 -23.06 10.07 11.55
C TYR A 230 -23.09 9.45 12.93
N GLU A 231 -23.19 8.13 12.97
CA GLU A 231 -23.01 7.36 14.20
C GLU A 231 -21.54 7.37 14.61
N VAL A 232 -21.27 7.60 15.90
CA VAL A 232 -19.91 7.66 16.44
C VAL A 232 -19.65 6.46 17.34
N ILE A 233 -18.64 5.67 16.98
CA ILE A 233 -18.17 4.50 17.71
C ILE A 233 -16.79 4.83 18.28
N ASP A 234 -16.71 5.10 19.59
CA ASP A 234 -15.47 5.44 20.28
C ASP A 234 -14.87 4.22 20.99
N GLN A 235 -13.80 3.66 20.39
CA GLN A 235 -13.14 2.47 20.90
C GLN A 235 -12.15 2.77 22.03
N ARG A 236 -11.77 4.03 22.25
CA ARG A 236 -10.81 4.41 23.30
C ARG A 236 -11.35 4.15 24.70
N ASN A 237 -12.67 4.23 24.86
CA ASN A 237 -13.36 3.99 26.12
C ASN A 237 -13.75 2.51 26.32
N SER A 238 -13.60 1.67 25.29
CA SER A 238 -13.98 0.25 25.33
C SER A 238 -12.86 -0.65 25.88
N SER A 239 -11.63 -0.14 25.98
CA SER A 239 -10.44 -0.85 26.49
C SER A 239 -10.37 -0.99 28.02
N ASN A 240 -11.43 -0.61 28.76
CA ASN A 240 -11.52 -0.72 30.22
C ASN A 240 -12.56 -1.79 30.68
N LYS A 241 -12.68 -2.91 29.97
CA LYS A 241 -13.41 -4.09 30.43
C LYS A 241 -12.58 -5.35 30.28
#